data_AF-A0A970WIE0-F1
#
_entry.id   AF-A0A970WIE0-F1
#
_cell.length_a   1.000
_cell.length_b   1.000
_cell.length_c   1.000
_cell.angle_alpha   90.00
_cell.angle_beta   90.00
_cell.angle_gamma   90.00
#
_symmetry.space_group_name_H-M   'P 1'
#
loop_
_entity.id
_entity.type
_entity.pdbx_description
1 polymer ?
#
loop_
_entity_poly.entity_id
_entity_poly.type
_entity_poly.pdbx_seq_one_letter_code
_entity_poly.pdbx_strand_id
1 'polypeptide(L)' 'MANYGTYGGATFDRAAVVPSRTDTILVTSTEYNDAGQAYKTIDPAGREDRQVFDDAGRVVKA' A
#
# COMPACT_ATOMS: atom_id res chain seq x y z
N MET A 1 3.89 13.80 16.67
CA MET A 1 2.65 14.36 16.09
C MET A 1 3.04 15.15 14.85
N ALA A 2 2.51 14.81 13.68
CA ALA A 2 2.86 15.52 12.44
C ALA A 2 2.19 16.91 12.41
N ASN A 3 2.94 17.95 12.05
CA ASN A 3 2.44 19.32 11.92
C ASN A 3 2.09 19.58 10.44
N TYR A 4 0.81 19.80 10.15
CA TYR A 4 0.27 19.90 8.79
C TYR A 4 0.04 21.36 8.32
N GLY A 5 0.49 22.35 9.08
CA GLY A 5 0.09 23.75 8.84
C GLY A 5 -1.40 23.98 9.11
N THR A 6 -1.87 25.23 9.02
CA THR A 6 -3.23 25.58 9.46
C THR A 6 -4.28 25.63 8.37
N TYR A 7 -3.95 25.61 7.07
CA TYR A 7 -4.91 25.79 5.94
C TYR A 7 -6.07 26.74 6.29
N GLY A 8 -5.77 27.96 6.74
CA GLY A 8 -6.78 28.97 7.11
C GLY A 8 -7.64 28.65 8.34
N GLY A 9 -7.22 27.72 9.20
CA GLY A 9 -7.97 27.24 10.36
C GLY A 9 -8.99 26.14 10.04
N ALA A 10 -8.98 25.60 8.82
CA ALA A 10 -9.93 24.55 8.45
C ALA A 10 -9.64 23.24 9.20
N THR A 11 -10.71 22.56 9.62
CA THR A 11 -10.63 21.21 10.14
C THR A 11 -10.31 20.24 9.00
N PHE A 12 -9.18 19.55 9.07
CA PHE A 12 -8.86 18.47 8.16
C PHE A 12 -9.79 17.28 8.43
N ASP A 13 -10.70 17.02 7.51
CA ASP A 13 -11.43 15.75 7.47
C ASP A 13 -10.58 14.75 6.65
N ARG A 14 -9.90 13.84 7.36
CA ARG A 14 -9.15 12.74 6.75
C ARG A 14 -9.85 11.45 7.14
N ALA A 15 -10.17 10.64 6.14
CA ALA A 15 -10.69 9.29 6.37
C ALA A 15 -9.77 8.50 7.31
N ALA A 16 -10.36 7.85 8.32
CA ALA A 16 -9.63 7.05 9.30
C ALA A 16 -9.05 5.75 8.70
N VAL A 17 -9.56 5.33 7.55
CA VAL A 17 -9.17 4.10 6.85
C VAL A 17 -8.76 4.42 5.43
N VAL A 18 -7.79 3.65 4.93
CA VAL A 18 -7.46 3.66 3.50
C VAL A 18 -8.68 3.14 2.74
N PRO A 19 -9.16 3.85 1.71
CA PRO A 19 -10.32 3.40 0.94
C PRO A 19 -9.98 2.12 0.15
N SER A 20 -11.01 1.34 -0.14
CA SER A 20 -10.89 0.29 -1.16
C SER A 20 -10.71 0.90 -2.55
N ARG A 21 -10.00 0.18 -3.41
CA ARG A 21 -9.83 0.53 -4.82
C ARG A 21 -11.17 0.53 -5.55
N THR A 22 -11.37 1.51 -6.42
CA THR A 22 -12.49 1.57 -7.38
C THR A 22 -12.00 2.09 -8.73
N ASP A 23 -12.88 2.19 -9.73
CA ASP A 23 -12.54 2.75 -11.05
C ASP A 23 -12.11 4.22 -10.99
N THR A 24 -12.55 4.95 -9.96
CA THR A 24 -12.23 6.37 -9.76
C THR A 24 -11.27 6.61 -8.60
N ILE A 25 -11.11 5.64 -7.69
CA ILE A 25 -10.20 5.71 -6.55
C ILE A 25 -9.06 4.73 -6.81
N LEU A 26 -7.95 5.27 -7.30
CA LEU A 26 -6.76 4.50 -7.62
C LEU A 26 -5.99 4.17 -6.36
N VAL A 27 -5.93 2.88 -6.01
CA VAL A 27 -5.23 2.37 -4.82
C VAL A 27 -4.31 1.22 -5.23
N THR A 28 -3.03 1.34 -4.90
CA THR A 28 -2.05 0.25 -4.98
C THR A 28 -1.97 -0.44 -3.63
N SER A 29 -2.04 -1.77 -3.62
CA SER A 29 -1.90 -2.57 -2.38
C SER A 29 -0.60 -3.37 -2.41
N THR A 30 0.05 -3.48 -1.26
CA THR A 30 1.22 -4.35 -1.06
C THR A 30 0.91 -5.31 0.07
N GLU A 31 1.02 -6.61 -0.19
CA GLU A 31 0.87 -7.65 0.82
C GLU A 31 2.24 -8.16 1.26
N TYR A 32 2.37 -8.38 2.56
CA TYR A 32 3.58 -8.88 3.19
C TYR A 32 3.33 -10.28 3.73
N ASN A 33 4.32 -11.17 3.57
CA ASN A 33 4.27 -12.48 4.22
C ASN A 33 4.64 -12.39 5.71
N ASP A 34 4.60 -13.51 6.42
CA ASP A 34 4.90 -13.56 7.86
C ASP A 34 6.35 -13.13 8.20
N ALA A 35 7.26 -13.22 7.24
CA ALA A 35 8.64 -12.73 7.35
C ALA A 35 8.78 -11.22 7.08
N GLY A 36 7.66 -10.51 6.81
CA GLY A 36 7.64 -9.08 6.53
C GLY A 36 8.12 -8.69 5.13
N GLN A 37 8.13 -9.63 4.19
CA GLN A 37 8.59 -9.39 2.81
C GLN A 37 7.42 -9.08 1.89
N ALA A 38 7.57 -8.06 1.05
CA ALA A 38 6.58 -7.67 0.04
C ALA A 38 6.53 -8.71 -1.09
N TYR A 39 5.69 -9.73 -0.93
CA TYR A 39 5.58 -10.84 -1.86
C TYR A 39 4.57 -10.59 -2.97
N LYS A 40 3.71 -9.57 -2.83
CA LYS A 40 2.67 -9.26 -3.79
C LYS A 40 2.35 -7.78 -3.81
N THR A 41 2.27 -7.20 -5.00
CA THR A 41 1.78 -5.84 -5.24
C THR A 41 0.63 -5.90 -6.22
N ILE A 42 -0.44 -5.16 -5.96
CA ILE A 42 -1.64 -5.09 -6.80
C ILE A 42 -1.83 -3.65 -7.25
N ASP A 43 -1.81 -3.42 -8.56
CA ASP A 43 -2.00 -2.09 -9.14
C ASP A 43 -3.50 -1.64 -9.09
N PRO A 44 -3.78 -0.36 -9.35
CA PRO A 44 -5.15 0.14 -9.42
C PRO A 44 -6.05 -0.54 -10.47
N ALA A 45 -5.47 -1.15 -11.50
CA ALA A 45 -6.19 -1.92 -12.53
C ALA A 45 -6.41 -3.40 -12.12
N GLY A 46 -5.88 -3.82 -10.96
CA GLY A 46 -5.96 -5.19 -10.47
C GLY A 46 -4.91 -6.14 -11.03
N ARG A 47 -3.85 -5.64 -11.70
CA ARG A 47 -2.70 -6.47 -12.07
C ARG A 47 -1.89 -6.80 -10.83
N GLU A 48 -1.45 -8.06 -10.75
CA GLU A 48 -0.65 -8.56 -9.64
C GLU A 48 0.79 -8.83 -10.09
N ASP A 49 1.74 -8.25 -9.38
CA ASP A 49 3.15 -8.62 -9.44
C ASP A 49 3.52 -9.40 -8.18
N ARG A 50 4.26 -10.51 -8.31
CA ARG A 50 4.58 -11.40 -7.19
C ARG A 50 6.07 -11.70 -7.13
N GLN A 51 6.59 -11.85 -5.92
CA GLN A 51 7.96 -12.30 -5.66
C GLN A 51 7.95 -13.53 -4.78
N VAL A 52 8.87 -14.45 -5.04
CA VAL A 52 9.12 -15.62 -4.19
C VAL A 52 10.48 -15.46 -3.54
N PHE A 53 10.54 -15.69 -2.23
CA PHE A 53 11.75 -15.58 -1.44
C PHE A 53 12.20 -16.95 -0.94
N ASP A 54 13.51 -17.14 -0.79
CA ASP A 54 14.06 -18.23 0.02
C ASP A 54 14.12 -17.85 1.52
N ASP A 55 14.50 -18.81 2.36
CA ASP A 55 14.60 -18.62 3.82
C ASP A 55 15.63 -17.56 4.24
N ALA A 56 16.60 -17.25 3.38
CA ALA A 56 17.58 -16.17 3.60
C ALA A 56 17.04 -14.79 3.15
N GLY A 57 15.82 -14.76 2.61
CA GLY A 57 15.12 -13.58 2.15
C GLY A 57 15.53 -13.04 0.79
N ARG A 58 16.18 -13.87 -0.03
CA ARG A 58 16.56 -13.51 -1.40
C ARG A 58 15.43 -13.85 -2.36
N VAL A 59 15.20 -12.98 -3.34
CA VAL A 59 14.22 -13.26 -4.41
C VAL A 59 14.76 -14.37 -5.30
N VAL A 60 13.98 -15.45 -5.42
CA VAL A 60 14.26 -16.58 -6.32
C VAL A 60 13.37 -16.59 -7.57
N LYS A 61 12.29 -15.80 -7.56
CA LYS A 61 11.40 -15.59 -8.72
C LYS A 61 10.66 -14.24 -8.62
N ALA A 62 10.48 -13.59 -9.77
CA ALA A 62 9.58 -12.46 -10.00
C ALA A 62 8.58 -12.79 -11.12
#